data_AF-A0A7S1WZZ1-F1
#
_entry.id   AF-A0A7S1WZZ1-F1
#
_cell.length_a   1.000
_cell.length_b   1.000
_cell.length_c   1.000
_cell.angle_alpha   90.00
_cell.angle_beta   90.00
_cell.angle_gamma   90.00
#
_symmetry.space_group_name_H-M   'P 1'
#
loop_
_entity.id
_entity.type
_entity.pdbx_description
1 polymer ?
#
loop_
_entity_poly.entity_id
_entity_poly.type
_entity_poly.pdbx_seq_one_letter_code
_entity_poly.pdbx_strand_id
1 'polypeptide(L)'
;SGVVNGGVPLSKGAKALGYPVDILVATPQRVLQHHKEGHLFFGDIKYVVLDEADTMFDQGFGAEVRQVLKPVRQKEEPCKVVLVTATLTKEVRKLLDSEF
;
A
#
# COMPACT_ATOMS: atom_id res chain seq x y z
N SER A 1 13.73 -5.69 7.20
CA SER A 1 12.89 -4.59 6.69
C SER A 1 13.38 -4.18 5.30
N GLY A 2 12.48 -3.81 4.41
CA GLY A 2 12.78 -3.35 3.05
C GLY A 2 12.07 -2.03 2.75
N VAL A 3 12.71 -1.15 1.98
CA VAL A 3 12.12 0.13 1.58
C VAL A 3 12.13 0.21 0.06
N VAL A 4 10.97 0.54 -0.53
CA VAL A 4 10.82 0.64 -1.98
C VAL A 4 10.07 1.93 -2.33
N ASN A 5 10.82 2.96 -2.70
CA ASN A 5 10.26 4.28 -3.01
C ASN A 5 10.42 4.65 -4.49
N GLY A 6 9.66 5.66 -4.92
CA GLY A 6 9.87 6.31 -6.22
C GLY A 6 11.30 6.85 -6.36
N GLY A 7 11.83 6.83 -7.60
CA GLY A 7 13.21 7.25 -7.90
C GLY A 7 14.27 6.15 -7.78
N VAL A 8 13.95 5.00 -7.17
CA VAL A 8 14.83 3.82 -7.16
C VAL A 8 14.54 2.95 -8.40
N PRO A 9 15.54 2.45 -9.14
CA PRO A 9 15.32 1.50 -10.23
C PRO A 9 14.51 0.28 -9.80
N LEU A 10 13.55 -0.16 -10.63
CA LEU A 10 12.70 -1.31 -10.35
C LEU A 10 13.49 -2.58 -10.06
N SER A 11 14.59 -2.79 -10.78
CA SER A 11 15.51 -3.90 -10.56
C SER A 11 16.17 -3.91 -9.19
N LYS A 12 16.47 -2.74 -8.59
CA LYS A 12 17.00 -2.67 -7.23
C LYS A 12 15.93 -3.04 -6.20
N GLY A 13 14.70 -2.56 -6.38
CA GLY A 13 13.56 -2.94 -5.55
C GLY A 13 13.26 -4.45 -5.64
N ALA A 14 13.32 -5.01 -6.85
CA ALA A 14 13.10 -6.44 -7.09
C ALA A 14 14.16 -7.29 -6.38
N LYS A 15 15.44 -6.90 -6.43
CA LYS A 15 16.50 -7.58 -5.67
C LYS A 15 16.26 -7.53 -4.16
N ALA A 16 15.77 -6.41 -3.63
CA ALA A 16 15.45 -6.29 -2.21
C ALA A 16 14.26 -7.18 -1.80
N LEU A 17 13.24 -7.28 -2.66
CA LEU A 17 12.07 -8.13 -2.48
C LEU A 17 12.33 -9.62 -2.78
N GLY A 18 13.50 -9.96 -3.34
CA GLY A 18 13.93 -11.34 -3.54
C GLY A 18 14.34 -12.07 -2.26
N TYR A 19 14.39 -11.37 -1.13
CA TYR A 19 14.60 -11.92 0.20
C TYR A 19 13.33 -11.74 1.05
N PRO A 20 13.13 -12.53 2.11
CA PRO A 20 12.02 -12.31 3.03
C PRO A 20 12.01 -10.89 3.60
N VAL A 21 10.86 -10.22 3.57
CA VAL A 21 10.66 -8.86 4.08
C VAL A 21 9.54 -8.84 5.11
N ASP A 22 9.87 -8.54 6.36
CA ASP A 22 8.86 -8.42 7.43
C ASP A 22 8.08 -7.10 7.38
N ILE A 23 8.74 -6.02 6.93
CA ILE A 23 8.18 -4.67 6.87
C ILE A 23 8.59 -4.04 5.54
N LEU A 24 7.60 -3.61 4.77
CA LEU A 24 7.77 -2.87 3.52
C LEU A 24 7.21 -1.46 3.68
N VAL A 25 8.05 -0.46 3.41
CA VAL A 25 7.62 0.95 3.27
C VAL A 25 7.73 1.36 1.80
N ALA A 26 6.63 1.83 1.22
CA ALA A 26 6.57 2.16 -0.19
C ALA A 26 5.43 3.13 -0.52
N THR A 27 5.57 3.88 -1.62
CA THR A 27 4.46 4.66 -2.18
C THR A 27 3.46 3.75 -2.91
N PRO A 28 2.16 4.09 -2.95
CA PRO A 28 1.12 3.21 -3.52
C PRO A 28 1.41 2.73 -4.94
N GLN A 29 1.84 3.65 -5.81
CA GLN A 29 2.23 3.34 -7.19
C GLN A 29 3.33 2.29 -7.26
N ARG A 30 4.29 2.36 -6.33
CA ARG A 30 5.44 1.46 -6.34
C ARG A 30 5.09 0.06 -5.84
N VAL A 31 4.21 -0.03 -4.84
CA VAL A 31 3.62 -1.29 -4.39
C VAL A 31 2.94 -2.00 -5.56
N LEU A 32 2.11 -1.27 -6.32
CA LEU A 32 1.38 -1.83 -7.47
C LEU A 32 2.31 -2.26 -8.62
N GLN A 33 3.36 -1.50 -8.91
CA GLN A 33 4.36 -1.91 -9.90
C GLN A 33 5.02 -3.23 -9.53
N HIS A 34 5.50 -3.37 -8.28
CA HIS A 34 6.12 -4.62 -7.84
C HIS A 34 5.13 -5.78 -7.77
N HIS A 35 3.88 -5.52 -7.41
CA HIS A 35 2.84 -6.52 -7.44
C HIS A 35 2.56 -7.03 -8.86
N LYS A 36 2.42 -6.12 -9.82
CA LYS A 36 2.16 -6.44 -11.23
C LYS A 36 3.29 -7.25 -11.87
N GLU A 37 4.54 -6.94 -11.54
CA GLU A 37 5.73 -7.64 -12.04
C GLU A 37 6.03 -8.96 -11.30
N GLY A 38 5.22 -9.34 -10.30
CA GLY A 38 5.42 -10.58 -9.54
C GLY A 38 6.57 -10.53 -8.54
N HIS A 39 7.03 -9.33 -8.17
CA HIS A 39 8.05 -9.13 -7.14
C HIS A 39 7.45 -9.04 -5.73
N LEU A 40 6.15 -8.72 -5.61
CA LEU A 40 5.47 -8.52 -4.34
C LEU A 40 4.13 -9.26 -4.33
N PHE A 41 3.91 -10.07 -3.30
CA PHE A 41 2.67 -10.82 -3.10
C PHE A 41 2.01 -10.38 -1.81
N PHE A 42 0.68 -10.26 -1.83
CA PHE A 42 -0.08 -9.81 -0.65
C PHE A 42 -0.53 -10.95 0.26
N GLY A 43 -0.21 -12.21 -0.08
CA GLY A 43 -0.68 -13.43 0.58
C GLY A 43 -0.41 -13.49 2.08
N ASP A 44 0.71 -12.94 2.54
CA ASP A 44 1.11 -13.01 3.97
C ASP A 44 0.95 -11.69 4.72
N ILE A 45 0.38 -10.66 4.07
CA ILE A 45 0.16 -9.36 4.71
C ILE A 45 -0.92 -9.49 5.80
N LYS A 46 -0.55 -9.13 7.03
CA LYS A 46 -1.42 -9.09 8.22
C LYS A 46 -1.79 -7.66 8.63
N TYR A 47 -0.99 -6.69 8.22
CA TYR A 47 -1.16 -5.28 8.57
C TYR A 47 -0.90 -4.39 7.37
N VAL A 48 -1.76 -3.40 7.17
CA VAL A 48 -1.52 -2.29 6.23
C VAL A 48 -1.68 -0.98 7.00
N VAL A 49 -0.70 -0.09 6.86
CA VAL A 49 -0.75 1.25 7.45
C VAL A 49 -0.74 2.27 6.31
N LEU A 50 -1.75 3.13 6.28
CA LEU A 50 -1.81 4.29 5.39
C LEU A 50 -1.48 5.52 6.22
N ASP A 51 -0.28 6.05 6.05
CA ASP A 51 0.17 7.27 6.72
C ASP A 51 -0.11 8.50 5.85
N GLU A 52 -0.39 9.65 6.48
CA GLU A 52 -0.78 10.90 5.80
C GLU A 52 -1.82 10.69 4.68
N ALA A 53 -2.91 9.95 4.99
CA ALA A 53 -3.86 9.53 3.96
C ALA A 53 -4.46 10.72 3.18
N ASP A 54 -4.82 11.81 3.86
CA ASP A 54 -5.25 13.06 3.23
C ASP A 54 -4.26 13.56 2.17
N THR A 55 -2.97 13.59 2.51
CA THR A 55 -1.91 13.98 1.58
C THR A 55 -1.81 13.04 0.38
N MET A 56 -1.98 11.73 0.57
CA MET A 56 -2.02 10.78 -0.55
C MET A 56 -3.18 11.08 -1.51
N PHE A 57 -4.35 11.44 -0.99
CA PHE A 57 -5.50 11.82 -1.83
C PHE A 57 -5.27 13.15 -2.56
N ASP A 58 -4.69 14.13 -1.89
CA ASP A 58 -4.35 15.43 -2.49
C ASP A 58 -3.31 15.29 -3.61
N GLN A 59 -2.39 14.33 -3.49
CA GLN A 59 -1.41 13.97 -4.53
C GLN A 59 -2.00 13.11 -5.65
N GLY A 60 -3.28 12.73 -5.57
CA GLY A 60 -3.97 11.94 -6.59
C GLY A 60 -3.78 10.43 -6.48
N PHE A 61 -3.19 9.92 -5.40
CA PHE A 61 -2.93 8.48 -5.20
C PHE A 61 -4.13 7.67 -4.72
N GLY A 62 -5.32 8.28 -4.62
CA GLY A 62 -6.49 7.60 -4.08
C GLY A 62 -6.90 6.36 -4.87
N ALA A 63 -6.70 6.34 -6.19
CA ALA A 63 -7.00 5.16 -7.02
C ALA A 63 -6.05 4.00 -6.69
N GLU A 64 -4.76 4.29 -6.56
CA GLU A 64 -3.73 3.31 -6.24
C GLU A 64 -3.89 2.76 -4.83
N VAL A 65 -4.22 3.61 -3.85
CA VAL A 65 -4.53 3.18 -2.48
C VAL A 65 -5.66 2.14 -2.48
N ARG A 66 -6.76 2.41 -3.19
CA ARG A 66 -7.87 1.45 -3.32
C ARG A 66 -7.44 0.15 -4.01
N GLN A 67 -6.60 0.23 -5.03
CA GLN A 67 -6.08 -0.96 -5.72
C GLN A 67 -5.17 -1.81 -4.83
N VAL A 68 -4.42 -1.20 -3.90
CA VAL A 68 -3.61 -1.94 -2.91
C VAL A 68 -4.51 -2.59 -1.85
N LEU A 69 -5.52 -1.87 -1.34
CA LEU A 69 -6.39 -2.37 -0.26
C LEU A 69 -7.31 -3.50 -0.71
N LYS A 70 -7.87 -3.42 -1.92
CA LYS A 70 -8.86 -4.38 -2.43
C LYS A 70 -8.41 -5.86 -2.29
N PRO A 71 -7.25 -6.29 -2.85
CA PRO A 71 -6.82 -7.67 -2.72
C PRO A 71 -6.46 -8.04 -1.28
N VAL A 72 -5.99 -7.09 -0.46
CA VAL A 72 -5.66 -7.36 0.96
C VAL A 72 -6.92 -7.66 1.78
N ARG A 73 -8.04 -6.97 1.50
CA ARG A 73 -9.32 -7.17 2.19
C ARG A 73 -10.07 -8.44 1.77
N GLN A 74 -9.85 -8.88 0.53
CA GLN A 74 -10.53 -10.06 -0.03
C GLN A 74 -9.88 -11.39 0.38
N LYS A 75 -8.84 -11.36 1.20
CA LYS A 75 -8.15 -12.56 1.69
C LYS A 75 -9.01 -13.30 2.73
N GLU A 76 -8.84 -14.62 2.76
CA GLU A 76 -9.47 -15.48 3.77
C GLU A 76 -8.96 -15.15 5.18
N GLU A 77 -7.65 -14.92 5.33
CA GLU A 77 -7.08 -14.48 6.60
C GLU A 77 -7.29 -12.98 6.81
N PRO A 78 -7.80 -12.55 7.98
CA PRO A 78 -8.10 -11.15 8.24
C PRO A 78 -6.83 -10.30 8.31
N CYS A 79 -6.79 -9.22 7.53
CA CYS A 79 -5.77 -8.17 7.60
C CYS A 79 -6.31 -6.96 8.39
N LYS A 80 -5.50 -6.42 9.31
CA LYS A 80 -5.80 -5.17 10.00
C LYS A 80 -5.31 -3.99 9.17
N VAL A 81 -6.20 -3.03 8.92
CA VAL A 81 -5.84 -1.79 8.22
C VAL A 81 -5.89 -0.64 9.22
N VAL A 82 -4.82 0.14 9.28
CA VAL A 82 -4.70 1.34 10.11
C VAL A 82 -4.55 2.55 9.19
N LEU A 83 -5.39 3.56 9.38
CA LEU A 83 -5.34 4.81 8.64
C LEU A 83 -4.95 5.94 9.58
N VAL A 84 -3.90 6.66 9.22
CA VAL A 84 -3.40 7.84 9.92
C VAL A 84 -3.55 9.04 8.99
N THR A 85 -4.19 10.09 9.47
CA THR A 85 -4.50 11.28 8.67
C THR A 85 -4.61 12.50 9.58
N ALA A 86 -4.12 13.65 9.13
CA ALA A 86 -4.25 14.89 9.88
C ALA A 86 -5.64 15.51 9.69
N THR A 87 -6.24 15.32 8.53
CA THR A 87 -7.55 15.87 8.16
C THR A 87 -8.48 14.78 7.62
N LEU A 88 -9.79 14.96 7.88
CA LEU A 88 -10.85 14.07 7.36
C LEU A 88 -11.53 14.72 6.15
N THR A 89 -10.80 14.79 5.04
CA THR A 89 -11.31 15.29 3.75
C THR A 89 -12.47 14.41 3.25
N LYS A 90 -13.24 14.93 2.28
CA LYS A 90 -14.35 14.16 1.67
C LYS A 90 -13.88 12.84 1.06
N GLU A 91 -12.71 12.84 0.43
CA GLU A 91 -12.15 11.63 -0.18
C GLU A 91 -11.69 10.61 0.86
N VAL A 92 -11.05 11.05 1.95
CA VAL A 92 -10.66 10.17 3.06
C VAL A 92 -11.90 9.59 3.75
N ARG A 93 -12.96 10.38 3.96
CA ARG A 93 -14.23 9.87 4.50
C ARG A 93 -14.85 8.82 3.61
N LYS A 94 -14.88 9.07 2.30
CA LYS A 94 -15.38 8.11 1.32
C LYS A 94 -14.56 6.82 1.33
N LEU A 95 -13.24 6.91 1.51
CA LEU A 95 -12.39 5.74 1.70
C LEU A 95 -12.77 4.97 2.97
N LEU A 96 -13.00 5.66 4.09
CA LEU A 96 -13.44 5.02 5.33
C LEU A 96 -14.76 4.28 5.13
N ASP A 97 -15.76 4.91 4.51
CA ASP A 97 -17.08 4.32 4.30
C ASP A 97 -17.09 3.14 3.31
N SER A 98 -16.16 3.11 2.35
CA SER A 98 -16.09 2.04 1.34
C SER A 98 -15.09 0.93 1.70
N GLU A 99 -14.01 1.27 2.40
CA GLU A 99 -12.89 0.38 2.67
C GLU A 99 -12.81 -0.15 4.11
N PHE A 100 -13.64 0.35 5.03
CA PHE A 100 -13.67 -0.06 6.44
C PHE A 100 -15.11 -0.32 6.89
#